data_AF-A0A5C8BB42-F1
#
_entry.id   AF-A0A5C8BB42-F1
#
_cell.length_a   1.000
_cell.length_b   1.000
_cell.length_c   1.000
_cell.angle_alpha   90.00
_cell.angle_beta   90.00
_cell.angle_gamma   90.00
#
_symmetry.space_group_name_H-M   'P 1'
#
loop_
_entity.id
_entity.type
_entity.pdbx_description
1 polymer ?
#
loop_
_entity_poly.entity_id
_entity_poly.type
_entity_poly.pdbx_seq_one_letter_code
_entity_poly.pdbx_strand_id
1 'polypeptide(L)'
;MSTTVALYFVASPLQYLAAQQIARHHEGGAKQVLVWYQPGITSLIQADDWDASAYMPWPRWNPLPGWFGRHRRLRANIRMVADLVGPCDEVHIHSAVFDTEAINYFLRALPPAIGARAMKARILPDGLISIRRYPLSLIKRLLQHLRQLRRLAAPELDYWCFAGDRIGSDAPFCDRIYVLPGLPHVYPADKVVTLPPLIEPAATAPDATTSKRALVIGQPMVGAGLMTSEHRDQVTHEIENWLKTEGYEVVHYKGHPKDPNNELCSTAYEVLNLKEPIELWMSRHRYDAVVGTRSTALLFAAQLYGAGTQVLAFGWDRTRFKSDTEKRDMVRAFEQSGVKLQGLTEGAPRSQPSP
;
A
#
# COMPACT_ATOMS: atom_id res chain seq x y z
N MET A 1 22.42 20.22 19.30
CA MET A 1 21.84 18.88 19.05
C MET A 1 21.44 18.87 17.59
N SER A 2 21.87 17.87 16.82
CA SER A 2 21.51 17.77 15.39
C SER A 2 20.01 17.53 15.28
N THR A 3 19.27 18.36 14.56
CA THR A 3 17.83 18.18 14.38
C THR A 3 17.54 17.34 13.15
N THR A 4 16.95 16.17 13.35
CA THR A 4 16.56 15.25 12.28
C THR A 4 15.05 15.28 12.09
N VAL A 5 14.60 15.33 10.83
CA VAL A 5 13.18 15.23 10.48
C VAL A 5 12.96 14.01 9.61
N ALA A 6 12.01 13.16 10.00
CA ALA A 6 11.52 12.06 9.18
C ALA A 6 10.22 12.49 8.47
N LEU A 7 10.30 12.65 7.15
CA LEU A 7 9.18 13.03 6.29
C LEU A 7 8.62 11.80 5.58
N TYR A 8 7.31 11.58 5.66
CA TYR A 8 6.63 10.41 5.10
C TYR A 8 5.61 10.81 4.04
N PHE A 9 5.82 10.35 2.81
CA PHE A 9 4.86 10.49 1.71
C PHE A 9 4.04 9.21 1.55
N VAL A 10 2.74 9.27 1.88
CA VAL A 10 1.85 8.11 1.88
C VAL A 10 0.64 8.28 0.92
N ALA A 11 0.22 7.17 0.33
CA ALA A 11 -0.91 7.07 -0.60
C ALA A 11 -1.89 5.94 -0.28
N SER A 12 -1.50 5.00 0.57
CA SER A 12 -2.30 3.81 0.87
C SER A 12 -2.34 3.55 2.37
N PRO A 13 -3.36 2.80 2.86
CA PRO A 13 -3.43 2.40 4.26
C PRO A 13 -2.16 1.65 4.71
N LEU A 14 -1.60 0.80 3.85
CA LEU A 14 -0.39 0.04 4.14
C LEU A 14 0.82 0.94 4.37
N GLN A 15 1.01 1.92 3.48
CA GLN A 15 2.11 2.88 3.62
C GLN A 15 1.96 3.72 4.89
N TYR A 16 0.73 4.06 5.28
CA TYR A 16 0.44 4.78 6.52
C TYR A 16 0.81 3.95 7.76
N LEU A 17 0.36 2.69 7.85
CA LEU A 17 0.71 1.80 8.95
C LEU A 17 2.22 1.53 9.02
N ALA A 18 2.87 1.33 7.86
CA ALA A 18 4.32 1.18 7.80
C ALA A 18 5.05 2.45 8.28
N ALA A 19 4.57 3.64 7.90
CA ALA A 19 5.13 4.90 8.37
C ALA A 19 5.01 5.03 9.90
N GLN A 20 3.87 4.64 10.50
CA GLN A 20 3.73 4.60 11.96
C GLN A 20 4.74 3.66 12.62
N GLN A 21 4.96 2.47 12.07
CA GLN A 21 5.96 1.53 12.60
C GLN A 21 7.39 2.07 12.48
N ILE A 22 7.72 2.72 11.35
CA ILE A 22 9.03 3.34 11.14
C ILE A 22 9.27 4.49 12.11
N ALA A 23 8.27 5.37 12.28
CA ALA A 23 8.33 6.48 13.22
C ALA A 23 8.60 5.99 14.66
N ARG A 24 7.94 4.91 15.09
CA ARG A 24 8.10 4.33 16.43
C ARG A 24 9.43 3.62 16.63
N HIS A 25 9.89 2.82 15.67
CA HIS A 25 10.97 1.86 15.89
C HIS A 25 12.31 2.22 15.23
N HIS A 26 12.30 3.06 14.19
CA HIS A 26 13.49 3.33 13.38
C HIS A 26 13.89 4.81 13.33
N GLU A 27 12.96 5.71 13.65
CA GLU A 27 13.16 7.17 13.62
C GLU A 27 12.93 7.82 14.99
N GLY A 28 13.10 7.05 16.06
CA GLY A 28 12.96 7.55 17.43
C GLY A 28 13.84 8.78 17.69
N GLY A 29 13.23 9.87 18.13
CA GLY A 29 13.92 11.14 18.39
C GLY A 29 13.99 12.12 17.20
N ALA A 30 13.57 11.72 16.01
CA ALA A 30 13.33 12.66 14.90
C ALA A 30 11.94 13.32 15.03
N LYS A 31 11.80 14.53 14.50
CA LYS A 31 10.48 15.13 14.25
C LYS A 31 9.78 14.32 13.15
N GLN A 32 8.56 13.88 13.39
CA GLN A 32 7.77 13.04 12.49
C GLN A 32 6.79 13.90 11.70
N VAL A 33 6.96 13.94 10.37
CA VAL A 33 6.13 14.76 9.47
C VAL A 33 5.44 13.89 8.43
N LEU A 34 4.11 13.91 8.39
CA LEU A 34 3.32 13.11 7.44
C LEU A 34 2.72 13.96 6.33
N VAL A 35 2.88 13.49 5.09
CA VAL A 35 2.22 14.06 3.92
C VAL A 35 1.48 12.96 3.18
N TRP A 36 0.15 13.07 3.10
CA TRP A 36 -0.65 12.18 2.28
C TRP A 36 -1.09 12.85 0.98
N TYR A 37 -1.18 12.09 -0.09
CA TYR A 37 -1.50 12.64 -1.42
C TYR A 37 -2.61 11.90 -2.17
N GLN A 38 -3.26 10.94 -1.50
CA GLN A 38 -4.47 10.30 -1.98
C GLN A 38 -5.65 10.70 -1.09
N PRO A 39 -6.74 11.28 -1.64
CA PRO A 39 -7.89 11.69 -0.84
C PRO A 39 -8.51 10.55 -0.03
N GLY A 40 -8.52 9.33 -0.59
CA GLY A 40 -9.17 8.16 0.01
C GLY A 40 -8.57 7.69 1.33
N ILE A 41 -7.35 8.12 1.68
CA ILE A 41 -6.74 7.79 2.98
C ILE A 41 -6.91 8.90 4.01
N THR A 42 -7.55 10.03 3.68
CA THR A 42 -7.67 11.17 4.61
C THR A 42 -8.38 10.78 5.91
N SER A 43 -9.41 9.94 5.83
CA SER A 43 -10.13 9.45 7.02
C SER A 43 -9.31 8.51 7.90
N LEU A 44 -8.15 8.03 7.41
CA LEU A 44 -7.23 7.17 8.15
C LEU A 44 -6.21 7.96 8.96
N ILE A 45 -5.97 9.22 8.60
CA ILE A 45 -4.90 10.02 9.18
C ILE A 45 -5.31 10.49 10.57
N GLN A 46 -4.57 10.05 11.58
CA GLN A 46 -4.67 10.56 12.95
C GLN A 46 -3.61 11.64 13.10
N ALA A 47 -4.00 12.91 12.97
CA ALA A 47 -3.06 14.03 12.95
C ALA A 47 -2.20 14.11 14.23
N ASP A 48 -2.77 13.70 15.38
CA ASP A 48 -2.11 13.73 16.69
C ASP A 48 -0.97 12.70 16.83
N ASP A 49 -0.87 11.73 15.92
CA ASP A 49 0.25 10.77 15.88
C ASP A 49 1.54 11.38 15.28
N TRP A 50 1.47 12.62 14.79
CA TRP A 50 2.54 13.27 14.02
C TRP A 50 2.81 14.68 14.55
N ASP A 51 4.08 15.09 14.58
CA ASP A 51 4.44 16.46 14.96
C ASP A 51 3.90 17.50 13.97
N ALA A 52 3.73 17.10 12.71
CA ALA A 52 3.05 17.88 11.69
C ALA A 52 2.48 16.97 10.60
N SER A 53 1.31 17.28 10.07
CA SER A 53 0.74 16.54 8.94
C SER A 53 -0.06 17.43 7.97
N ALA A 54 -0.02 17.10 6.68
CA ALA A 54 -0.78 17.84 5.67
C ALA A 54 -1.16 17.01 4.43
N TYR A 55 -2.31 17.34 3.83
CA TYR A 55 -2.69 16.84 2.52
C TYR A 55 -1.92 17.58 1.41
N MET A 56 -1.29 16.83 0.51
CA MET A 56 -0.63 17.35 -0.68
C MET A 56 -1.40 16.97 -1.95
N PRO A 57 -2.04 17.94 -2.63
CA PRO A 57 -2.75 17.66 -3.88
C PRO A 57 -1.81 17.18 -4.99
N TRP A 58 -2.19 16.09 -5.66
CA TRP A 58 -1.37 15.53 -6.73
C TRP A 58 -1.29 16.49 -7.95
N PRO A 59 -0.09 16.89 -8.41
CA PRO A 59 0.06 17.96 -9.41
C PRO A 59 -0.63 17.73 -10.75
N ARG A 60 -0.74 16.47 -11.19
CA ARG A 60 -1.40 16.10 -12.44
C ARG A 60 -2.92 16.21 -12.37
N TRP A 61 -3.50 15.89 -11.21
CA TRP A 61 -4.95 15.80 -11.03
C TRP A 61 -5.54 17.10 -10.47
N ASN A 62 -4.74 17.87 -9.74
CA ASN A 62 -5.14 19.13 -9.12
C ASN A 62 -4.17 20.28 -9.49
N PRO A 63 -4.00 20.62 -10.78
CA PRO A 63 -3.16 21.75 -11.19
C PRO A 63 -3.72 23.08 -10.69
N LEU A 64 -2.86 24.10 -10.52
CA LEU A 64 -3.31 25.47 -10.25
C LEU A 64 -3.85 26.15 -11.54
N PRO A 65 -4.71 27.18 -11.47
CA PRO A 65 -5.36 27.77 -12.66
C PRO A 65 -4.39 28.43 -13.64
N GLY A 66 -4.36 28.02 -14.92
CA GLY A 66 -3.55 28.59 -16.01
C GLY A 66 -2.54 27.62 -16.66
N TRP A 67 -1.87 28.05 -17.73
CA TRP A 67 -1.08 27.22 -18.66
C TRP A 67 0.07 26.40 -18.04
N PHE A 68 0.64 26.85 -16.90
CA PHE A 68 1.66 26.11 -16.14
C PHE A 68 1.16 25.65 -14.77
N GLY A 69 -0.13 25.29 -14.70
CA GLY A 69 -0.81 24.90 -13.47
C GLY A 69 -0.13 23.79 -12.69
N ARG A 70 0.35 22.76 -13.39
CA ARG A 70 1.07 21.63 -12.82
C ARG A 70 2.41 22.05 -12.19
N HIS A 71 3.18 22.89 -12.87
CA HIS A 71 4.48 23.38 -12.37
C HIS A 71 4.30 24.28 -11.16
N ARG A 72 3.31 25.19 -11.20
CA ARG A 72 2.97 26.01 -10.04
C ARG A 72 2.49 25.16 -8.87
N ARG A 73 1.70 24.11 -9.11
CA ARG A 73 1.31 23.16 -8.07
C ARG A 73 2.51 22.45 -7.46
N LEU A 74 3.46 21.98 -8.27
CA LEU A 74 4.70 21.38 -7.78
C LEU A 74 5.47 22.31 -6.85
N ARG A 75 5.68 23.57 -7.27
CA ARG A 75 6.37 24.58 -6.46
C ARG A 75 5.61 24.91 -5.18
N ALA A 76 4.28 25.02 -5.24
CA ALA A 76 3.44 25.24 -4.07
C ALA A 76 3.52 24.08 -3.08
N ASN A 77 3.52 22.83 -3.58
CA ASN A 77 3.69 21.65 -2.75
C ASN A 77 5.08 21.60 -2.09
N ILE A 78 6.14 21.94 -2.84
CA ILE A 78 7.51 22.03 -2.30
C ILE A 78 7.56 23.02 -1.13
N ARG A 79 7.00 24.22 -1.30
CA ARG A 79 6.96 25.24 -0.23
C ARG A 79 6.15 24.77 0.97
N MET A 80 4.94 24.26 0.74
CA MET A 80 4.06 23.77 1.81
C MET A 80 4.75 22.69 2.66
N VAL A 81 5.44 21.73 2.04
CA VAL A 81 6.15 20.69 2.79
C VAL A 81 7.41 21.24 3.46
N ALA A 82 8.13 22.18 2.83
CA ALA A 82 9.27 22.85 3.47
C ALA A 82 8.85 23.61 4.74
N ASP A 83 7.72 24.32 4.68
CA ASP A 83 7.14 25.03 5.81
C ASP A 83 6.68 24.05 6.92
N LEU A 84 6.10 22.91 6.52
CA LEU A 84 5.67 21.85 7.44
C LEU A 84 6.85 21.20 8.17
N VAL A 85 7.94 20.94 7.44
CA VAL A 85 9.17 20.34 7.96
C VAL A 85 9.91 21.33 8.86
N GLY A 86 10.07 22.57 8.42
CA GLY A 86 10.85 23.61 9.11
C GLY A 86 12.36 23.36 9.06
N PRO A 87 13.19 24.27 9.60
CA PRO A 87 14.64 24.14 9.54
C PRO A 87 15.16 22.90 10.27
N CYS A 88 16.05 22.14 9.63
CA CYS A 88 16.70 20.98 10.25
C CYS A 88 18.11 20.73 9.71
N ASP A 89 18.90 19.93 10.42
CA ASP A 89 20.25 19.54 9.99
C ASP A 89 20.22 18.35 9.01
N GLU A 90 19.30 17.41 9.21
CA GLU A 90 19.15 16.20 8.41
C GLU A 90 17.67 15.88 8.14
N VAL A 91 17.37 15.44 6.91
CA VAL A 91 16.02 15.00 6.52
C VAL A 91 16.03 13.58 5.96
N HIS A 92 15.17 12.73 6.50
CA HIS A 92 14.89 11.40 5.98
C HIS A 92 13.57 11.41 5.20
N ILE A 93 13.63 11.24 3.88
CA ILE A 93 12.45 11.27 3.01
C ILE A 93 11.99 9.83 2.74
N HIS A 94 10.81 9.48 3.22
CA HIS A 94 10.19 8.17 3.05
C HIS A 94 9.11 8.21 1.97
N SER A 95 9.20 7.31 0.99
CA SER A 95 8.15 7.14 -0.03
C SER A 95 8.17 5.73 -0.60
N ALA A 96 7.03 5.25 -1.10
CA ALA A 96 6.98 3.99 -1.83
C ALA A 96 7.75 4.03 -3.17
N VAL A 97 7.75 5.17 -3.87
CA VAL A 97 8.29 5.28 -5.23
C VAL A 97 8.87 6.67 -5.51
N PHE A 98 10.13 6.73 -5.96
CA PHE A 98 10.80 7.99 -6.30
C PHE A 98 10.80 8.38 -7.79
N ASP A 99 10.33 7.56 -8.74
CA ASP A 99 10.20 7.93 -10.18
C ASP A 99 8.99 8.84 -10.48
N THR A 100 8.21 9.23 -9.47
CA THR A 100 7.05 10.10 -9.70
C THR A 100 7.42 11.57 -9.66
N GLU A 101 6.86 12.38 -10.56
CA GLU A 101 7.06 13.84 -10.51
C GLU A 101 6.47 14.47 -9.25
N ALA A 102 5.52 13.83 -8.58
CA ALA A 102 4.97 14.35 -7.34
C ALA A 102 5.96 14.24 -6.17
N ILE A 103 6.92 13.30 -6.22
CA ILE A 103 7.83 13.01 -5.10
C ILE A 103 9.29 13.34 -5.45
N ASN A 104 9.77 13.01 -6.65
CA ASN A 104 11.19 13.08 -7.00
C ASN A 104 11.82 14.46 -6.78
N TYR A 105 11.10 15.53 -7.11
CA TYR A 105 11.63 16.89 -6.97
C TYR A 105 11.97 17.25 -5.53
N PHE A 106 11.29 16.66 -4.53
CA PHE A 106 11.60 16.89 -3.12
C PHE A 106 13.03 16.47 -2.76
N LEU A 107 13.60 15.47 -3.44
CA LEU A 107 14.97 15.00 -3.17
C LEU A 107 16.02 16.12 -3.32
N ARG A 108 15.80 17.06 -4.25
CA ARG A 108 16.74 18.17 -4.50
C ARG A 108 16.22 19.51 -4.04
N ALA A 109 14.90 19.71 -4.08
CA ALA A 109 14.29 20.98 -3.71
C ALA A 109 14.21 21.19 -2.19
N LEU A 110 13.96 20.12 -1.43
CA LEU A 110 13.65 20.22 -0.02
C LEU A 110 14.89 20.54 0.84
N PRO A 111 16.05 19.86 0.70
CA PRO A 111 17.20 20.11 1.56
C PRO A 111 17.66 21.58 1.61
N PRO A 112 17.86 22.29 0.47
CA PRO A 112 18.24 23.71 0.54
C PRO A 112 17.11 24.61 1.07
N ALA A 113 15.83 24.25 0.86
CA ALA A 113 14.71 25.03 1.35
C ALA A 113 14.56 25.01 2.89
N ILE A 114 15.05 23.94 3.53
CA ILE A 114 14.99 23.76 4.99
C ILE A 114 16.37 23.87 5.66
N GLY A 115 17.43 24.17 4.91
CA GLY A 115 18.79 24.29 5.43
C GLY A 115 19.46 22.95 5.82
N ALA A 116 18.92 21.81 5.38
CA ALA A 116 19.46 20.49 5.70
C ALA A 116 20.81 20.26 4.99
N ARG A 117 21.78 19.78 5.78
CA ARG A 117 23.13 19.42 5.30
C ARG A 117 23.17 18.00 4.72
N ALA A 118 22.26 17.14 5.17
CA ALA A 118 22.15 15.76 4.74
C ALA A 118 20.70 15.41 4.38
N MET A 119 20.54 14.60 3.33
CA MET A 119 19.28 14.01 2.92
C MET A 119 19.48 12.53 2.63
N LYS A 120 18.60 11.70 3.21
CA LYS A 120 18.55 10.26 2.96
C LYS A 120 17.16 9.90 2.48
N ALA A 121 17.06 9.12 1.40
CA ALA A 121 15.77 8.64 0.92
C ALA A 121 15.55 7.17 1.32
N ARG A 122 14.34 6.86 1.78
CA ARG A 122 13.99 5.54 2.30
C ARG A 122 12.71 5.05 1.64
N ILE A 123 12.66 3.75 1.34
CA ILE A 123 11.52 3.16 0.63
C ILE A 123 10.54 2.55 1.62
N LEU A 124 9.27 2.98 1.52
CA LEU A 124 8.14 2.38 2.25
C LEU A 124 7.67 1.11 1.55
N PRO A 125 7.19 0.09 2.29
CA PRO A 125 6.57 -1.08 1.66
C PRO A 125 5.27 -0.68 0.95
N ASP A 126 5.12 -1.12 -0.29
CA ASP A 126 3.95 -0.86 -1.13
C ASP A 126 3.35 -2.18 -1.67
N GLY A 127 3.03 -3.07 -0.74
CA GLY A 127 2.42 -4.37 -1.00
C GLY A 127 3.12 -5.15 -2.12
N LEU A 128 2.36 -5.55 -3.14
CA LEU A 128 2.82 -6.34 -4.30
C LEU A 128 3.99 -5.73 -5.08
N ILE A 129 4.09 -4.40 -5.12
CA ILE A 129 5.18 -3.72 -5.82
C ILE A 129 6.51 -4.03 -5.12
N SER A 130 6.48 -4.40 -3.83
CA SER A 130 7.67 -4.69 -3.03
C SER A 130 8.32 -6.04 -3.36
N ILE A 131 7.63 -6.93 -4.08
CA ILE A 131 8.06 -8.31 -4.31
C ILE A 131 8.93 -8.42 -5.59
N ARG A 132 8.89 -7.41 -6.47
CA ARG A 132 9.58 -7.46 -7.79
C ARG A 132 10.26 -6.15 -8.12
N ARG A 133 11.37 -6.26 -8.86
CA ARG A 133 11.97 -5.10 -9.53
C ARG A 133 11.15 -4.69 -10.75
N TYR A 134 11.02 -3.39 -10.94
CA TYR A 134 10.43 -2.78 -12.11
C TYR A 134 11.51 -1.97 -12.82
N PRO A 135 12.35 -2.60 -13.66
CA PRO A 135 13.46 -1.89 -14.29
C PRO A 135 12.97 -0.70 -15.11
N LEU A 136 13.67 0.43 -14.98
CA LEU A 136 13.42 1.61 -15.79
C LEU A 136 13.79 1.33 -17.25
N SER A 137 12.84 1.48 -18.16
CA SER A 137 13.11 1.40 -19.59
C SER A 137 14.00 2.56 -20.05
N LEU A 138 14.72 2.35 -21.16
CA LEU A 138 15.57 3.38 -21.76
C LEU A 138 14.80 4.68 -22.05
N ILE A 139 13.56 4.55 -22.55
CA ILE A 139 12.68 5.70 -22.81
C ILE A 139 12.39 6.46 -21.51
N LYS A 140 12.08 5.76 -20.41
CA LYS A 140 11.83 6.43 -19.13
C LYS A 140 13.07 7.17 -18.62
N ARG A 141 14.26 6.57 -18.76
CA ARG A 141 15.53 7.23 -18.40
C ARG A 141 15.73 8.53 -19.19
N LEU A 142 15.46 8.53 -20.50
CA LEU A 142 15.53 9.73 -21.31
C LEU A 142 14.50 10.79 -20.88
N LEU A 143 13.25 10.37 -20.59
CA LEU A 143 12.20 11.28 -20.11
C LEU A 143 12.56 11.94 -18.76
N GLN A 144 13.36 11.29 -17.90
CA GLN A 144 13.84 11.91 -16.67
C GLN A 144 14.75 13.12 -16.96
N HIS A 145 15.59 13.07 -17.99
CA HIS A 145 16.40 14.23 -18.39
C HIS A 145 15.53 15.38 -18.91
N LEU A 146 14.48 15.10 -19.67
CA LEU A 146 13.51 16.15 -20.06
C LEU A 146 12.81 16.77 -18.84
N ARG A 147 12.51 15.97 -17.81
CA ARG A 147 11.96 16.48 -16.55
C ARG A 147 12.97 17.33 -15.78
N GLN A 148 14.26 17.01 -15.88
CA GLN A 148 15.33 17.80 -15.26
C GLN A 148 15.49 19.19 -15.90
N LEU A 149 15.24 19.33 -17.21
CA LEU A 149 15.31 20.62 -17.91
C LEU A 149 14.38 21.69 -17.32
N ARG A 150 13.36 21.30 -16.55
CA ARG A 150 12.46 22.24 -15.85
C ARG A 150 13.20 23.12 -14.84
N ARG A 151 14.38 22.70 -14.36
CA ARG A 151 15.26 23.51 -13.51
C ARG A 151 15.66 24.84 -14.14
N LEU A 152 15.67 24.93 -15.47
CA LEU A 152 15.98 26.15 -16.22
C LEU A 152 14.90 27.23 -16.01
N ALA A 153 13.65 26.84 -15.80
CA ALA A 153 12.53 27.75 -15.56
C ALA A 153 12.27 27.99 -14.06
N ALA A 154 12.56 27.00 -13.22
CA ALA A 154 12.43 27.09 -11.78
C ALA A 154 13.51 26.19 -11.14
N PRO A 155 14.58 26.74 -10.54
CA PRO A 155 15.71 25.98 -10.02
C PRO A 155 15.32 24.86 -9.04
N GLU A 156 14.23 25.05 -8.30
CA GLU A 156 13.68 24.04 -7.38
C GLU A 156 13.10 22.81 -8.09
N LEU A 157 12.83 22.88 -9.40
CA LEU A 157 12.35 21.74 -10.20
C LEU A 157 13.52 20.97 -10.83
N ASP A 158 14.53 20.64 -10.05
CA ASP A 158 15.65 19.78 -10.44
C ASP A 158 15.31 18.30 -10.16
N TYR A 159 15.02 17.56 -11.23
CA TYR A 159 14.69 16.14 -11.15
C TYR A 159 15.95 15.33 -10.90
N TRP A 160 15.94 14.43 -9.92
CA TRP A 160 17.00 13.47 -9.71
C TRP A 160 16.86 12.31 -10.70
N CYS A 161 17.71 12.30 -11.73
CA CYS A 161 17.77 11.20 -12.69
C CYS A 161 18.50 9.99 -12.08
N PHE A 162 17.92 8.79 -12.23
CA PHE A 162 18.51 7.53 -11.76
C PHE A 162 18.19 6.36 -12.70
N ALA A 163 18.87 5.25 -12.50
CA ALA A 163 18.72 4.02 -13.29
C ALA A 163 18.47 2.82 -12.37
N GLY A 164 18.30 1.63 -12.96
CA GLY A 164 17.95 0.42 -12.23
C GLY A 164 16.44 0.34 -12.01
N ASP A 165 16.04 0.01 -10.79
CA ASP A 165 14.64 -0.16 -10.41
C ASP A 165 13.86 1.16 -10.29
N ARG A 166 12.64 1.19 -10.84
CA ARG A 166 11.75 2.37 -10.90
C ARG A 166 11.43 2.97 -9.54
N ILE A 167 11.36 2.17 -8.48
CA ILE A 167 11.04 2.69 -7.16
C ILE A 167 12.20 3.50 -6.55
N GLY A 168 13.42 3.33 -7.08
CA GLY A 168 14.63 3.99 -6.58
C GLY A 168 15.49 3.11 -5.67
N SER A 169 15.22 1.80 -5.56
CA SER A 169 15.94 0.88 -4.67
C SER A 169 17.45 0.79 -5.01
N ASP A 170 17.78 0.81 -6.30
CA ASP A 170 19.16 0.84 -6.80
C ASP A 170 19.78 2.25 -6.80
N ALA A 171 19.00 3.30 -6.50
CA ALA A 171 19.49 4.67 -6.60
C ALA A 171 20.49 4.98 -5.47
N PRO A 172 21.52 5.81 -5.73
CA PRO A 172 22.55 6.14 -4.74
C PRO A 172 22.01 7.02 -3.60
N PHE A 173 20.91 7.73 -3.82
CA PHE A 173 20.26 8.54 -2.78
C PHE A 173 19.44 7.70 -1.79
N CYS A 174 19.17 6.43 -2.11
CA CYS A 174 18.37 5.55 -1.28
C CYS A 174 19.28 4.70 -0.38
N ASP A 175 19.17 4.90 0.94
CA ASP A 175 19.99 4.21 1.94
C ASP A 175 19.26 3.03 2.60
N ARG A 176 17.93 3.10 2.74
CA ARG A 176 17.13 2.02 3.37
C ARG A 176 15.86 1.67 2.59
N ILE A 177 15.49 0.40 2.66
CA ILE A 177 14.28 -0.17 2.06
C ILE A 177 13.57 -0.99 3.14
N TYR A 178 12.38 -0.54 3.54
CA TYR A 178 11.58 -1.23 4.53
C TYR A 178 10.73 -2.31 3.88
N VAL A 179 10.79 -3.53 4.42
CA VAL A 179 10.04 -4.70 3.93
C VAL A 179 9.17 -5.27 5.04
N LEU A 180 8.06 -5.92 4.66
CA LEU A 180 7.19 -6.61 5.61
C LEU A 180 7.76 -8.00 5.93
N PRO A 181 7.56 -8.50 7.16
CA PRO A 181 8.07 -9.80 7.57
C PRO A 181 7.46 -10.93 6.72
N GLY A 182 8.31 -11.86 6.27
CA GLY A 182 7.89 -13.05 5.53
C GLY A 182 7.56 -12.85 4.05
N LEU A 183 7.59 -11.62 3.52
CA LEU A 183 7.41 -11.39 2.09
C LEU A 183 8.73 -11.56 1.32
N PRO A 184 8.74 -12.31 0.20
CA PRO A 184 9.92 -12.42 -0.63
C PRO A 184 10.24 -11.08 -1.31
N HIS A 185 11.53 -10.73 -1.37
CA HIS A 185 11.99 -9.52 -2.05
C HIS A 185 13.33 -9.75 -2.75
N VAL A 186 13.63 -8.89 -3.72
CA VAL A 186 14.84 -8.94 -4.58
C VAL A 186 15.73 -7.70 -4.43
N TYR A 187 15.58 -6.99 -3.30
CA TYR A 187 16.33 -5.78 -2.98
C TYR A 187 17.75 -6.07 -2.48
N PRO A 188 18.68 -5.10 -2.62
CA PRO A 188 20.04 -5.21 -2.06
C PRO A 188 20.01 -5.44 -0.55
N ALA A 189 20.63 -6.52 -0.08
CA ALA A 189 20.55 -6.95 1.31
C ALA A 189 21.12 -5.92 2.31
N ASP A 190 22.08 -5.11 1.88
CA ASP A 190 22.72 -4.04 2.65
C ASP A 190 21.78 -2.86 2.95
N LYS A 191 20.68 -2.71 2.18
CA LYS A 191 19.70 -1.63 2.36
C LYS A 191 18.42 -2.09 3.05
N VAL A 192 18.18 -3.40 3.16
CA VAL A 192 16.89 -3.93 3.60
C VAL A 192 16.77 -3.89 5.12
N VAL A 193 15.63 -3.38 5.59
CA VAL A 193 15.23 -3.41 6.99
C VAL A 193 13.86 -4.05 7.08
N THR A 194 13.75 -5.16 7.81
CA THR A 194 12.45 -5.80 8.05
C THR A 194 11.71 -5.05 9.15
N LEU A 195 10.49 -4.61 8.86
CA LEU A 195 9.64 -3.95 9.85
C LEU A 195 9.10 -4.96 10.87
N PRO A 196 8.81 -4.51 12.11
CA PRO A 196 7.94 -5.26 12.99
C PRO A 196 6.54 -5.44 12.33
N PRO A 197 5.73 -6.39 12.81
CA PRO A 197 4.34 -6.52 12.39
C PRO A 197 3.62 -5.17 12.43
N LEU A 198 2.85 -4.86 11.38
CA LEU A 198 2.19 -3.56 11.25
C LEU A 198 1.10 -3.34 12.30
N ILE A 199 0.60 -4.42 12.88
CA ILE A 199 -0.30 -4.42 14.03
C ILE A 199 0.47 -4.86 15.26
N GLU A 200 0.33 -4.10 16.35
CA GLU A 200 0.72 -4.58 17.67
C GLU A 200 -0.17 -5.77 18.05
N PRO A 201 0.40 -6.96 18.36
CA PRO A 201 -0.41 -8.05 18.88
C PRO A 201 -1.22 -7.50 20.05
N ALA A 202 -2.55 -7.65 19.98
CA ALA A 202 -3.43 -7.21 21.06
C ALA A 202 -2.81 -7.69 22.38
N ALA A 203 -2.58 -6.75 23.31
CA ALA A 203 -2.06 -7.05 24.63
C ALA A 203 -2.80 -8.29 25.12
N THR A 204 -2.04 -9.36 25.36
CA THR A 204 -2.57 -10.66 25.71
C THR A 204 -3.47 -10.47 26.92
N ALA A 205 -4.79 -10.42 26.71
CA ALA A 205 -5.72 -10.88 27.72
C ALA A 205 -5.67 -12.41 27.58
N PRO A 206 -5.08 -13.14 28.53
CA PRO A 206 -5.10 -14.58 28.50
C PRO A 206 -6.49 -15.02 28.95
N ASP A 207 -7.48 -14.92 28.06
CA ASP A 207 -8.71 -15.68 28.19
C ASP A 207 -8.75 -16.68 27.03
N ALA A 208 -8.50 -17.93 27.38
CA ALA A 208 -8.55 -19.11 26.53
C ALA A 208 -9.99 -19.48 26.11
N THR A 209 -10.78 -18.48 25.72
CA THR A 209 -12.20 -18.59 25.30
C THR A 209 -12.57 -17.57 24.22
N THR A 210 -11.61 -16.99 23.49
CA THR A 210 -11.96 -16.14 22.33
C THR A 210 -12.41 -17.02 21.17
N SER A 211 -13.71 -16.94 20.85
CA SER A 211 -14.33 -17.58 19.69
C SER A 211 -13.57 -17.28 18.39
N LYS A 212 -13.39 -18.28 17.51
CA LYS A 212 -12.70 -18.07 16.21
C LYS A 212 -13.47 -17.06 15.36
N ARG A 213 -12.78 -16.02 14.91
CA ARG A 213 -13.39 -14.91 14.15
C ARG A 213 -12.98 -14.93 12.69
N ALA A 214 -13.95 -14.80 11.79
CA ALA A 214 -13.73 -14.63 10.37
C ALA A 214 -14.30 -13.32 9.84
N LEU A 215 -13.67 -12.79 8.79
CA LEU A 215 -14.15 -11.64 8.03
C LEU A 215 -14.38 -12.05 6.58
N VAL A 216 -15.62 -11.94 6.11
CA VAL A 216 -16.01 -12.10 4.71
C VAL A 216 -16.00 -10.73 4.03
N ILE A 217 -15.21 -10.59 2.97
CA ILE A 217 -15.12 -9.38 2.16
C ILE A 217 -16.05 -9.51 0.95
N GLY A 218 -17.09 -8.69 0.93
CA GLY A 218 -18.01 -8.57 -0.20
C GLY A 218 -17.36 -7.92 -1.41
N GLN A 219 -17.87 -8.25 -2.59
CA GLN A 219 -17.44 -7.68 -3.87
C GLN A 219 -18.57 -7.83 -4.90
N PRO A 220 -18.85 -6.81 -5.75
CA PRO A 220 -19.87 -6.94 -6.79
C PRO A 220 -19.38 -7.86 -7.91
N MET A 221 -19.61 -9.17 -7.80
CA MET A 221 -19.15 -10.15 -8.78
C MET A 221 -20.08 -10.19 -9.98
N VAL A 222 -21.38 -10.30 -9.74
CA VAL A 222 -22.41 -10.28 -10.78
C VAL A 222 -22.59 -8.85 -11.29
N GLY A 223 -22.69 -7.88 -10.39
CA GLY A 223 -22.86 -6.47 -10.74
C GLY A 223 -21.72 -5.91 -11.62
N ALA A 224 -20.50 -6.44 -11.50
CA ALA A 224 -19.37 -6.08 -12.35
C ALA A 224 -19.17 -7.02 -13.56
N GLY A 225 -20.06 -7.98 -13.79
CA GLY A 225 -20.00 -8.94 -14.90
C GLY A 225 -18.85 -9.96 -14.79
N LEU A 226 -18.30 -10.16 -13.59
CA LEU A 226 -17.19 -11.08 -13.31
C LEU A 226 -17.67 -12.53 -13.12
N MET A 227 -18.93 -12.74 -12.71
CA MET A 227 -19.53 -14.06 -12.52
C MET A 227 -21.01 -14.06 -12.92
N THR A 228 -21.57 -15.24 -13.16
CA THR A 228 -23.03 -15.44 -13.21
C THR A 228 -23.60 -15.49 -11.79
N SER A 229 -24.91 -15.21 -11.64
CA SER A 229 -25.58 -15.32 -10.33
C SER A 229 -25.46 -16.72 -9.74
N GLU A 230 -25.59 -17.76 -10.57
CA GLU A 230 -25.43 -19.15 -10.16
C GLU A 230 -24.03 -19.43 -9.58
N HIS A 231 -22.97 -19.01 -10.28
CA HIS A 231 -21.61 -19.17 -9.77
C HIS A 231 -21.38 -18.36 -8.49
N ARG A 232 -21.95 -17.15 -8.38
CA ARG A 232 -21.88 -16.34 -7.15
C ARG A 232 -22.55 -17.06 -5.98
N ASP A 233 -23.72 -17.66 -6.20
CA ASP A 233 -24.46 -18.40 -5.16
C ASP A 233 -23.67 -19.63 -4.70
N GLN A 234 -23.09 -20.38 -5.64
CA GLN A 234 -22.22 -21.52 -5.33
C GLN A 234 -21.00 -21.09 -4.51
N VAL A 235 -20.31 -20.02 -4.91
CA VAL A 235 -19.14 -19.50 -4.17
C VAL A 235 -19.54 -19.00 -2.78
N THR A 236 -20.71 -18.38 -2.64
CA THR A 236 -21.23 -17.97 -1.32
C THR A 236 -21.43 -19.18 -0.41
N HIS A 237 -22.00 -20.25 -0.95
CA HIS A 237 -22.22 -21.49 -0.20
C HIS A 237 -20.91 -22.21 0.15
N GLU A 238 -19.92 -22.20 -0.74
CA GLU A 238 -18.58 -22.73 -0.48
C GLU A 238 -17.88 -22.00 0.67
N ILE A 239 -17.94 -20.67 0.68
CA ILE A 239 -17.40 -19.85 1.78
C ILE A 239 -18.10 -20.20 3.09
N GLU A 240 -19.44 -20.26 3.08
CA GLU A 240 -20.22 -20.57 4.28
C GLU A 240 -19.90 -21.96 4.84
N ASN A 241 -19.82 -22.97 3.97
CA ASN A 241 -19.50 -24.35 4.37
C ASN A 241 -18.08 -24.47 4.89
N TRP A 242 -17.12 -23.79 4.26
CA TRP A 242 -15.74 -23.76 4.74
C TRP A 242 -15.65 -23.12 6.12
N LEU A 243 -16.32 -21.97 6.34
CA LEU A 243 -16.34 -21.29 7.63
C LEU A 243 -16.94 -22.17 8.74
N LYS A 244 -18.03 -22.88 8.45
CA LYS A 244 -18.64 -23.82 9.41
C LYS A 244 -17.73 -25.01 9.72
N THR A 245 -17.11 -25.58 8.69
CA THR A 245 -16.22 -26.76 8.83
C THR A 245 -14.99 -26.44 9.68
N GLU A 246 -14.43 -25.25 9.52
CA GLU A 246 -13.25 -24.79 10.29
C GLU A 246 -13.60 -24.29 11.70
N GLY A 247 -14.89 -24.25 12.05
CA GLY A 247 -15.40 -23.87 13.36
C GLY A 247 -15.29 -22.38 13.66
N TYR A 248 -15.50 -21.50 12.66
CA TYR A 248 -15.63 -20.06 12.93
C TYR A 248 -17.00 -19.76 13.52
N GLU A 249 -17.01 -19.19 14.72
CA GLU A 249 -18.23 -18.92 15.49
C GLU A 249 -18.75 -17.50 15.24
N VAL A 250 -17.83 -16.54 15.03
CA VAL A 250 -18.16 -15.14 14.77
C VAL A 250 -17.72 -14.80 13.35
N VAL A 251 -18.69 -14.62 12.46
CA VAL A 251 -18.43 -14.24 11.07
C VAL A 251 -18.93 -12.83 10.82
N HIS A 252 -18.00 -11.92 10.59
CA HIS A 252 -18.32 -10.57 10.16
C HIS A 252 -18.34 -10.50 8.63
N TYR A 253 -19.22 -9.68 8.07
CA TYR A 253 -19.28 -9.41 6.64
C TYR A 253 -19.10 -7.91 6.39
N LYS A 254 -18.20 -7.56 5.47
CA LYS A 254 -18.06 -6.18 4.98
C LYS A 254 -18.43 -6.09 3.51
N GLY A 255 -19.57 -5.46 3.23
CA GLY A 255 -20.01 -5.17 1.86
C GLY A 255 -19.14 -4.13 1.15
N HIS A 256 -19.03 -4.27 -0.17
CA HIS A 256 -18.33 -3.31 -1.02
C HIS A 256 -19.25 -2.08 -1.29
N PRO A 257 -18.76 -0.83 -1.26
CA PRO A 257 -19.61 0.36 -1.43
C PRO A 257 -20.39 0.42 -2.76
N LYS A 258 -19.88 -0.26 -3.80
CA LYS A 258 -20.52 -0.39 -5.12
C LYS A 258 -21.33 -1.68 -5.30
N ASP A 259 -21.57 -2.40 -4.21
CA ASP A 259 -22.34 -3.64 -4.20
C ASP A 259 -23.61 -3.44 -3.34
N PRO A 260 -24.69 -2.90 -3.93
CA PRO A 260 -25.94 -2.69 -3.20
C PRO A 260 -26.62 -4.00 -2.80
N ASN A 261 -26.24 -5.13 -3.41
CA ASN A 261 -26.88 -6.43 -3.20
C ASN A 261 -26.20 -7.25 -2.12
N ASN A 262 -25.09 -6.76 -1.53
CA ASN A 262 -24.28 -7.49 -0.58
C ASN A 262 -23.97 -8.91 -1.05
N GLU A 263 -23.41 -9.03 -2.27
CA GLU A 263 -23.01 -10.31 -2.80
C GLU A 263 -22.02 -11.01 -1.86
N LEU A 264 -22.13 -12.34 -1.75
CA LEU A 264 -21.38 -13.19 -0.80
C LEU A 264 -21.82 -13.07 0.67
N CYS A 265 -22.80 -12.23 1.00
CA CYS A 265 -23.36 -12.18 2.36
C CYS A 265 -24.31 -13.36 2.62
N SER A 266 -24.14 -14.02 3.76
CA SER A 266 -25.10 -14.99 4.31
C SER A 266 -25.88 -14.34 5.45
N THR A 267 -27.09 -14.84 5.73
CA THR A 267 -27.91 -14.39 6.87
C THR A 267 -27.28 -14.73 8.22
N ALA A 268 -26.33 -15.67 8.24
CA ALA A 268 -25.56 -16.03 9.42
C ALA A 268 -24.43 -15.03 9.76
N TYR A 269 -24.17 -14.03 8.91
CA TYR A 269 -23.05 -13.10 9.10
C TYR A 269 -23.49 -11.80 9.77
N GLU A 270 -22.64 -11.25 10.62
CA GLU A 270 -22.80 -9.92 11.18
C GLU A 270 -22.31 -8.85 10.19
N VAL A 271 -23.22 -8.04 9.66
CA VAL A 271 -22.87 -7.00 8.68
C VAL A 271 -22.22 -5.81 9.35
N LEU A 272 -20.96 -5.53 8.98
CA LEU A 272 -20.20 -4.38 9.47
C LEU A 272 -20.55 -3.09 8.73
N ASN A 273 -21.17 -2.17 9.46
CA ASN A 273 -21.43 -0.80 9.02
C ASN A 273 -20.31 0.13 9.48
N LEU A 274 -19.18 0.08 8.77
CA LEU A 274 -17.99 0.86 9.10
C LEU A 274 -18.05 2.27 8.49
N LYS A 275 -17.69 3.27 9.30
CA LYS A 275 -17.40 4.64 8.83
C LYS A 275 -15.98 4.80 8.31
N GLU A 276 -15.10 3.83 8.61
CA GLU A 276 -13.70 3.79 8.21
C GLU A 276 -13.44 2.68 7.16
N PRO A 277 -12.34 2.76 6.41
CA PRO A 277 -11.90 1.68 5.52
C PRO A 277 -11.65 0.36 6.27
N ILE A 278 -11.92 -0.76 5.59
CA ILE A 278 -11.80 -2.10 6.20
C ILE A 278 -10.35 -2.41 6.60
N GLU A 279 -9.38 -1.84 5.91
CA GLU A 279 -7.96 -1.95 6.21
C GLU A 279 -7.61 -1.44 7.61
N LEU A 280 -8.23 -0.34 8.04
CA LEU A 280 -8.01 0.24 9.38
C LEU A 280 -8.75 -0.54 10.46
N TRP A 281 -9.98 -0.97 10.14
CA TRP A 281 -10.70 -1.86 11.04
C TRP A 281 -9.89 -3.13 11.32
N MET A 282 -9.35 -3.75 10.26
CA MET A 282 -8.47 -4.92 10.37
C MET A 282 -7.18 -4.63 11.13
N SER A 283 -6.63 -3.40 11.08
CA SER A 283 -5.43 -3.08 11.84
C SER A 283 -5.66 -3.01 13.36
N ARG A 284 -6.92 -2.86 13.79
CA ARG A 284 -7.32 -2.79 15.21
C ARG A 284 -8.07 -4.04 15.68
N HIS A 285 -8.62 -4.83 14.77
CA HIS A 285 -9.43 -6.00 15.07
C HIS A 285 -8.83 -7.22 14.39
N ARG A 286 -8.22 -8.10 15.18
CA ARG A 286 -7.65 -9.35 14.68
C ARG A 286 -8.76 -10.31 14.22
N TYR A 287 -8.52 -10.93 13.06
CA TYR A 287 -9.29 -12.06 12.56
C TYR A 287 -8.40 -13.28 12.36
N ASP A 288 -8.96 -14.45 12.63
CA ASP A 288 -8.30 -15.75 12.42
C ASP A 288 -8.43 -16.19 10.95
N ALA A 289 -9.46 -15.71 10.25
CA ALA A 289 -9.55 -15.78 8.79
C ALA A 289 -10.11 -14.52 8.13
N VAL A 290 -9.62 -14.23 6.92
CA VAL A 290 -10.22 -13.25 6.02
C VAL A 290 -10.48 -13.93 4.67
N VAL A 291 -11.73 -13.95 4.25
CA VAL A 291 -12.18 -14.68 3.06
C VAL A 291 -12.90 -13.75 2.09
N GLY A 292 -12.82 -14.07 0.80
CA GLY A 292 -13.53 -13.36 -0.24
C GLY A 292 -13.25 -13.99 -1.59
N THR A 293 -13.35 -13.21 -2.67
CA THR A 293 -13.00 -13.66 -4.01
C THR A 293 -11.66 -13.05 -4.46
N ARG A 294 -11.67 -11.88 -5.08
CA ARG A 294 -10.51 -11.22 -5.67
C ARG A 294 -10.33 -9.78 -5.23
N SER A 295 -10.78 -9.49 -4.00
CA SER A 295 -10.67 -8.16 -3.39
C SER A 295 -9.22 -7.86 -3.00
N THR A 296 -8.79 -6.62 -3.21
CA THR A 296 -7.47 -6.15 -2.76
C THR A 296 -7.34 -6.13 -1.23
N ALA A 297 -8.46 -6.12 -0.50
CA ALA A 297 -8.45 -6.24 0.96
C ALA A 297 -7.87 -7.59 1.44
N LEU A 298 -7.93 -8.66 0.62
CA LEU A 298 -7.30 -9.94 0.93
C LEU A 298 -5.77 -9.82 0.88
N LEU A 299 -5.23 -9.13 -0.12
CA LEU A 299 -3.79 -8.87 -0.20
C LEU A 299 -3.31 -8.07 1.02
N PHE A 300 -4.10 -7.07 1.42
CA PHE A 300 -3.82 -6.28 2.61
C PHE A 300 -3.89 -7.15 3.88
N ALA A 301 -4.93 -7.96 4.07
CA ALA A 301 -5.07 -8.85 5.22
C ALA A 301 -3.88 -9.82 5.35
N ALA A 302 -3.42 -10.39 4.24
CA ALA A 302 -2.29 -11.33 4.25
C ALA A 302 -0.97 -10.64 4.65
N GLN A 303 -0.79 -9.39 4.21
CA GLN A 303 0.35 -8.55 4.59
C GLN A 303 0.27 -8.05 6.05
N LEU A 304 -0.93 -7.89 6.55
CA LEU A 304 -1.22 -7.30 7.86
C LEU A 304 -1.10 -8.33 8.99
N TYR A 305 -1.69 -9.52 8.83
CA TYR A 305 -1.78 -10.53 9.90
C TYR A 305 -0.67 -11.60 9.87
N GLY A 306 0.01 -11.77 8.74
CA GLY A 306 1.11 -12.73 8.61
C GLY A 306 0.68 -14.20 8.72
N ALA A 307 1.64 -15.07 9.05
CA ALA A 307 1.52 -16.53 8.91
C ALA A 307 0.48 -17.23 9.83
N GLY A 308 -0.13 -16.51 10.78
CA GLY A 308 -1.10 -17.06 11.74
C GLY A 308 -2.56 -16.92 11.34
N THR A 309 -2.87 -16.20 10.25
CA THR A 309 -4.25 -15.95 9.81
C THR A 309 -4.49 -16.60 8.45
N GLN A 310 -5.63 -17.28 8.30
CA GLN A 310 -6.01 -17.87 7.02
C GLN A 310 -6.62 -16.80 6.11
N VAL A 311 -5.90 -16.41 5.05
CA VAL A 311 -6.44 -15.50 4.04
C VAL A 311 -6.75 -16.27 2.77
N LEU A 312 -8.03 -16.35 2.40
CA LEU A 312 -8.50 -17.22 1.31
C LEU A 312 -9.32 -16.48 0.26
N ALA A 313 -9.18 -16.94 -0.96
CA ALA A 313 -9.86 -16.44 -2.14
C ALA A 313 -10.60 -17.59 -2.85
N PHE A 314 -11.92 -17.48 -2.99
CA PHE A 314 -12.78 -18.50 -3.60
C PHE A 314 -13.24 -18.11 -5.01
N GLY A 315 -13.63 -19.10 -5.81
CA GLY A 315 -14.33 -18.91 -7.09
C GLY A 315 -13.47 -18.41 -8.27
N TRP A 316 -12.15 -18.46 -8.17
CA TRP A 316 -11.28 -17.96 -9.24
C TRP A 316 -11.32 -18.79 -10.53
N ASP A 317 -11.71 -20.06 -10.44
CA ASP A 317 -12.05 -20.94 -11.57
C ASP A 317 -13.29 -20.46 -12.34
N ARG A 318 -14.25 -19.83 -11.64
CA ARG A 318 -15.53 -19.35 -12.17
C ARG A 318 -15.56 -17.85 -12.47
N THR A 319 -14.47 -17.14 -12.18
CA THR A 319 -14.33 -15.70 -12.41
C THR A 319 -13.94 -15.42 -13.86
N ARG A 320 -14.61 -14.47 -14.51
CA ARG A 320 -14.24 -13.95 -15.83
C ARG A 320 -13.07 -12.96 -15.71
N PHE A 321 -12.03 -13.19 -16.50
CA PHE A 321 -10.88 -12.30 -16.64
C PHE A 321 -10.87 -11.72 -18.05
N LYS A 322 -10.29 -10.52 -18.23
CA LYS A 322 -10.15 -9.88 -19.54
C LYS A 322 -9.20 -10.65 -20.45
N SER A 323 -8.23 -11.35 -19.87
CA SER A 323 -7.27 -12.20 -20.59
C SER A 323 -6.64 -13.24 -19.66
N ASP A 324 -6.06 -14.28 -20.25
CA ASP A 324 -5.26 -15.27 -19.49
C ASP A 324 -4.02 -14.65 -18.84
N THR A 325 -3.43 -13.62 -19.46
CA THR A 325 -2.30 -12.90 -18.89
C THR A 325 -2.72 -12.17 -17.62
N GLU A 326 -3.86 -11.46 -17.64
CA GLU A 326 -4.41 -10.83 -16.44
C GLU A 326 -4.69 -11.87 -15.35
N LYS A 327 -5.30 -13.01 -15.71
CA LYS A 327 -5.55 -14.11 -14.76
C LYS A 327 -4.26 -14.59 -14.11
N ARG A 328 -3.24 -14.91 -14.90
CA ARG A 328 -1.93 -15.38 -14.40
C ARG A 328 -1.26 -14.35 -13.50
N ASP A 329 -1.25 -13.09 -13.90
CA ASP A 329 -0.62 -12.02 -13.12
C ASP A 329 -1.32 -11.81 -11.79
N MET A 330 -2.65 -11.89 -11.77
CA MET A 330 -3.44 -11.77 -10.55
C MET A 330 -3.31 -12.97 -9.62
N VAL A 331 -3.35 -14.21 -10.14
CA VAL A 331 -3.15 -15.44 -9.35
C VAL A 331 -1.83 -15.35 -8.62
N ARG A 332 -0.78 -15.06 -9.38
CA ARG A 332 0.59 -14.91 -8.91
C ARG A 332 0.73 -13.81 -7.87
N ALA A 333 0.04 -12.69 -8.03
CA ALA A 333 0.02 -11.63 -7.04
C ALA A 333 -0.62 -12.09 -5.72
N PHE A 334 -1.77 -12.76 -5.78
CA PHE A 334 -2.46 -13.27 -4.60
C PHE A 334 -1.61 -14.29 -3.85
N GLU A 335 -1.08 -15.30 -4.55
CA GLU A 335 -0.23 -16.33 -3.97
C GLU A 335 1.05 -15.74 -3.36
N GLN A 336 1.73 -14.82 -4.06
CA GLN A 336 2.95 -14.17 -3.56
C GLN A 336 2.70 -13.28 -2.34
N SER A 337 1.46 -12.83 -2.13
CA SER A 337 1.08 -12.07 -0.94
C SER A 337 0.66 -12.96 0.23
N GLY A 338 0.61 -14.28 0.05
CA GLY A 338 0.18 -15.23 1.08
C GLY A 338 -1.31 -15.56 1.07
N VAL A 339 -2.06 -15.15 0.02
CA VAL A 339 -3.47 -15.52 -0.13
C VAL A 339 -3.58 -16.91 -0.76
N LYS A 340 -4.35 -17.80 -0.10
CA LYS A 340 -4.63 -19.16 -0.61
C LYS A 340 -5.82 -19.13 -1.56
N LEU A 341 -5.62 -19.58 -2.80
CA LEU A 341 -6.70 -19.70 -3.78
C LEU A 341 -7.41 -21.05 -3.61
N GLN A 342 -8.68 -21.02 -3.21
CA GLN A 342 -9.53 -22.20 -3.05
C GLN A 342 -10.22 -22.55 -4.38
N GLY A 343 -10.24 -23.83 -4.73
CA GLY A 343 -10.86 -24.34 -5.95
C GLY A 343 -10.05 -24.17 -7.23
N LEU A 344 -8.90 -23.47 -7.20
CA LEU A 344 -7.91 -23.55 -8.28
C LEU A 344 -7.03 -24.79 -8.03
N THR A 345 -7.22 -25.85 -8.81
CA THR A 345 -6.30 -27.00 -8.79
C THR A 345 -4.86 -26.53 -9.06
N GLU A 346 -3.93 -26.95 -8.20
CA GLU A 346 -2.49 -26.85 -8.43
C GLU A 346 -2.15 -27.53 -9.78
N GLY A 347 -1.93 -26.75 -10.85
CA GLY A 347 -1.58 -27.33 -12.15
C GLY A 347 -2.04 -26.59 -13.42
N ALA A 348 -2.79 -25.49 -13.33
CA ALA A 348 -3.02 -24.66 -14.53
C ALA A 348 -1.66 -24.18 -15.09
N PRO A 349 -1.42 -24.28 -16.41
CA PRO A 349 -0.08 -24.38 -16.96
C PRO A 349 0.77 -23.18 -16.56
N ARG A 350 1.83 -23.46 -15.79
CA ARG A 350 2.98 -22.57 -15.61
C ARG A 350 3.77 -22.54 -16.93
N SER A 351 3.17 -22.03 -18.00
CA SER A 351 3.90 -21.87 -19.25
C SER A 351 5.02 -20.85 -19.02
N GLN A 352 6.24 -21.32 -19.24
CA GLN A 352 7.46 -20.52 -19.21
C GLN A 352 7.30 -19.33 -20.18
N PRO A 353 7.98 -18.20 -19.92
CA PRO A 353 8.04 -17.13 -20.90
C PRO A 353 8.66 -17.69 -22.19
N SER A 354 7.95 -17.56 -23.30
CA SER A 354 8.57 -17.68 -24.62
C SER A 354 9.70 -16.64 -24.74
N PRO A 355 10.80 -16.98 -25.43
CA PRO A 355 12.06 -16.22 -25.43
C PRO A 355 11.92 -14.76 -25.87
#